data_AF-A0A428NK09-F1
#
_entry.id   AF-A0A428NK09-F1
#
_cell.length_a   1.000
_cell.length_b   1.000
_cell.length_c   1.000
_cell.angle_alpha   90.00
_cell.angle_beta   90.00
_cell.angle_gamma   90.00
#
_symmetry.space_group_name_H-M   'P 1'
#
loop_
_entity.id
_entity.type
_entity.pdbx_description
1 polymer ?
#
loop_
_entity_poly.entity_id
_entity_poly.type
_entity_poly.pdbx_seq_one_letter_code
_entity_poly.pdbx_strand_id
1 'polypeptide(L)'
;MTSWMMVPGLLKPLANDYVNAALKTPYLMNQLLALSAMHLSTVNQESSAHYTSTASNLQHRALRGFNKELNDTSQSNATSQFFFASLLALHYFAEMISGDPEQEFPVTLRHVLEYFRLHRGARVLCDRAHSTLAGPAVMGWLLTAVEESKKEPHTPSESCTLLATMLQASDLNEDSLQACEGARESLDLVHRWIQGPNGWGVHALLGWPNLIPLRFFSLLEKQIPEALVILAHYALLMHRFRGFWGFGDVGKRLVNGISGLLVAYWVDWLPTIDESETPLTS
;
A
#
# COMPACT_ATOMS: atom_id res chain seq x y z
N MET A 1 16.77 -9.06 0.52
CA MET A 1 15.39 -8.56 0.36
C MET A 1 14.54 -8.88 1.59
N THR A 2 14.40 -10.16 1.98
CA THR A 2 13.42 -10.60 2.99
C THR A 2 13.52 -9.89 4.35
N SER A 3 14.72 -9.64 4.88
CA SER A 3 14.89 -9.01 6.20
C SER A 3 14.46 -7.53 6.22
N TRP A 4 15.01 -6.68 5.35
CA TRP A 4 14.69 -5.25 5.36
C TRP A 4 13.29 -4.92 4.83
N MET A 5 12.71 -5.83 4.03
CA MET A 5 11.31 -5.75 3.61
C MET A 5 10.33 -6.34 4.62
N MET A 6 10.80 -6.85 5.76
CA MET A 6 9.96 -7.50 6.79
C MET A 6 9.09 -8.64 6.25
N VAL A 7 9.58 -9.42 5.29
CA VAL A 7 8.80 -10.48 4.62
C VAL A 7 8.46 -11.61 5.60
N PRO A 8 7.17 -11.82 5.95
CA PRO A 8 6.75 -12.90 6.82
C PRO A 8 7.03 -14.27 6.20
N GLY A 9 7.09 -15.30 7.03
CA GLY A 9 7.35 -16.68 6.57
C GLY A 9 6.44 -17.12 5.43
N LEU A 10 5.15 -16.79 5.51
CA LEU A 10 4.13 -17.12 4.49
C LEU A 10 4.41 -16.45 3.13
N LEU A 11 5.01 -15.25 3.13
CA LEU A 11 5.28 -14.49 1.89
C LEU A 11 6.67 -14.74 1.31
N LYS A 12 7.48 -15.63 1.90
CA LYS A 12 8.79 -16.02 1.33
C LYS A 12 8.70 -16.56 -0.10
N PRO A 13 7.72 -17.42 -0.47
CA PRO A 13 7.58 -17.88 -1.86
C PRO A 13 7.38 -16.71 -2.83
N LEU A 14 6.50 -15.77 -2.48
CA LEU A 14 6.27 -14.55 -3.26
C LEU A 14 7.57 -13.73 -3.41
N ALA A 15 8.32 -13.53 -2.33
CA ALA A 15 9.60 -12.81 -2.38
C ALA A 15 10.66 -13.52 -3.26
N ASN A 16 10.66 -14.86 -3.28
CA ASN A 16 11.53 -15.62 -4.18
C ASN A 16 11.11 -15.45 -5.64
N ASP A 17 9.81 -15.41 -5.92
CA ASP A 17 9.29 -15.16 -7.27
C ASP A 17 9.64 -13.76 -7.78
N TYR A 18 9.65 -12.74 -6.92
CA TYR A 18 10.17 -11.40 -7.26
C TYR A 18 11.60 -11.48 -7.79
N VAL A 19 12.48 -12.19 -7.09
CA VAL A 19 13.89 -12.34 -7.48
C VAL A 19 14.01 -13.15 -8.78
N ASN A 20 13.29 -14.27 -8.90
CA ASN A 20 13.31 -15.12 -10.08
C ASN A 20 12.82 -14.39 -11.34
N ALA A 21 11.76 -13.60 -11.22
CA ALA A 21 11.25 -12.77 -12.31
C ALA A 21 12.24 -11.65 -12.66
N ALA A 22 12.83 -10.98 -11.65
CA ALA A 22 13.82 -9.93 -11.87
C ALA A 22 15.04 -10.43 -12.66
N LEU A 23 15.52 -11.64 -12.38
CA LEU A 23 16.67 -12.24 -13.10
C LEU A 23 16.42 -12.42 -14.61
N LYS A 24 15.14 -12.53 -15.03
CA LYS A 24 14.74 -12.71 -16.43
C LYS A 24 14.28 -11.41 -17.09
N THR A 25 13.94 -10.40 -16.29
CA THR A 25 13.28 -9.17 -16.75
C THR A 25 14.10 -7.93 -16.35
N PRO A 26 14.89 -7.34 -17.26
CA PRO A 26 15.83 -6.26 -16.92
C PRO A 26 15.22 -5.02 -16.26
N TYR A 27 14.03 -4.58 -16.68
CA TYR A 27 13.38 -3.42 -16.07
C TYR A 27 12.99 -3.70 -14.61
N LEU A 28 12.54 -4.92 -14.31
CA LEU A 28 12.17 -5.34 -12.97
C LEU A 28 13.41 -5.43 -12.07
N MET A 29 14.53 -5.98 -12.58
CA MET A 29 15.80 -5.98 -11.85
C MET A 29 16.26 -4.56 -11.52
N ASN A 30 16.22 -3.64 -12.49
CA ASN A 30 16.59 -2.25 -12.23
C ASN A 30 15.73 -1.63 -11.11
N GLN A 31 14.41 -1.87 -11.10
CA GLN A 31 13.53 -1.35 -10.04
C GLN A 31 13.82 -1.98 -8.67
N LEU A 32 14.11 -3.28 -8.63
CA LEU A 32 14.49 -4.00 -7.41
C LEU A 32 15.76 -3.42 -6.79
N LEU A 33 16.77 -3.18 -7.64
CA LEU A 33 18.04 -2.58 -7.23
C LEU A 33 17.87 -1.10 -6.86
N ALA A 34 17.02 -0.36 -7.57
CA ALA A 34 16.69 1.03 -7.25
C ALA A 34 16.11 1.15 -5.84
N LEU A 35 15.14 0.30 -5.50
CA LEU A 35 14.55 0.27 -4.16
C LEU A 35 15.56 -0.16 -3.09
N SER A 36 16.44 -1.12 -3.42
CA SER A 36 17.50 -1.54 -2.51
C SER A 36 18.50 -0.42 -2.24
N ALA A 37 18.86 0.37 -3.25
CA ALA A 37 19.69 1.57 -3.10
C ALA A 37 18.97 2.63 -2.27
N MET A 38 17.66 2.85 -2.47
CA MET A 38 16.87 3.76 -1.65
C MET A 38 16.92 3.35 -0.17
N HIS A 39 16.70 2.07 0.15
CA HIS A 39 16.86 1.57 1.51
C HIS A 39 18.28 1.80 2.06
N LEU A 40 19.33 1.50 1.29
CA LEU A 40 20.72 1.74 1.71
C LEU A 40 21.01 3.22 2.01
N SER A 41 20.35 4.16 1.32
CA SER A 41 20.49 5.60 1.61
C SER A 41 19.98 5.99 3.00
N THR A 42 19.03 5.22 3.56
CA THR A 42 18.48 5.43 4.91
C THR A 42 19.32 4.79 6.01
N VAL A 43 20.10 3.75 5.69
CA VAL A 43 20.91 3.01 6.66
C VAL A 43 22.36 3.50 6.70
N ASN A 44 22.89 4.02 5.57
CA ASN A 44 24.26 4.51 5.46
C ASN A 44 24.29 6.01 5.20
N GLN A 45 24.45 6.80 6.27
CA GLN A 45 24.46 8.26 6.19
C GLN A 45 25.64 8.82 5.37
N GLU A 46 26.82 8.20 5.46
CA GLU A 46 28.03 8.67 4.78
C GLU A 46 27.92 8.56 3.25
N SER A 47 27.26 7.50 2.78
CA SER A 47 27.06 7.24 1.35
C SER A 47 25.63 7.53 0.88
N SER A 48 24.82 8.22 1.70
CA SER A 48 23.40 8.43 1.44
C SER A 48 23.15 9.08 0.07
N ALA A 49 23.84 10.19 -0.22
CA ALA A 49 23.73 10.89 -1.50
C ALA A 49 24.11 10.03 -2.71
N HIS A 50 25.12 9.16 -2.57
CA HIS A 50 25.53 8.22 -3.62
C HIS A 50 24.42 7.19 -3.89
N TYR A 51 23.84 6.64 -2.83
CA TYR A 51 22.75 5.67 -2.95
C TYR A 51 21.46 6.29 -3.49
N THR A 52 21.12 7.52 -3.10
CA THR A 52 20.00 8.28 -3.68
C THR A 52 20.20 8.48 -5.19
N SER A 53 21.38 8.94 -5.61
CA SER A 53 21.69 9.09 -7.05
C SER A 53 21.62 7.75 -7.80
N THR A 54 22.10 6.67 -7.18
CA THR A 54 22.04 5.31 -7.74
C THR A 54 20.60 4.85 -7.89
N ALA A 55 19.76 5.07 -6.88
CA ALA A 55 18.34 4.74 -6.90
C ALA A 55 17.61 5.44 -8.06
N SER A 56 17.77 6.75 -8.21
CA SER A 56 17.13 7.52 -9.30
C SER A 56 17.59 7.06 -10.69
N ASN A 57 18.90 6.81 -10.86
CA ASN A 57 19.44 6.32 -12.14
C ASN A 57 18.88 4.94 -12.53
N LEU A 58 18.79 4.02 -11.57
CA LEU A 58 18.22 2.70 -11.80
C LEU A 58 16.71 2.76 -12.07
N GLN A 59 15.97 3.57 -11.32
CA GLN A 59 14.53 3.77 -11.52
C GLN A 59 14.24 4.35 -12.92
N HIS A 60 15.01 5.34 -13.38
CA HIS A 60 14.89 5.86 -14.74
C HIS A 60 15.10 4.78 -15.82
N ARG A 61 16.09 3.90 -15.65
CA ARG A 61 16.32 2.76 -16.57
C ARG A 61 15.17 1.77 -16.52
N ALA A 62 14.65 1.51 -15.31
CA ALA A 62 13.53 0.62 -15.07
C ALA A 62 12.26 1.12 -15.77
N LEU A 63 11.88 2.38 -15.57
CA LEU A 63 10.74 3.02 -16.24
C LEU A 63 10.88 3.00 -17.76
N ARG A 64 12.07 3.33 -18.29
CA ARG A 64 12.33 3.28 -19.73
C ARG A 64 12.18 1.87 -20.31
N GLY A 65 12.63 0.85 -19.58
CA GLY A 65 12.48 -0.55 -19.98
C GLY A 65 11.03 -1.00 -19.92
N PHE A 66 10.33 -0.72 -18.82
CA PHE A 66 8.92 -1.03 -18.65
C PHE A 66 8.05 -0.41 -19.74
N ASN A 67 8.25 0.87 -20.05
CA ASN A 67 7.47 1.58 -21.07
C ASN A 67 7.65 1.00 -22.49
N LYS A 68 8.78 0.34 -22.79
CA LYS A 68 8.96 -0.36 -24.08
C LYS A 68 8.15 -1.64 -24.16
N GLU A 69 7.99 -2.33 -23.03
CA GLU A 69 7.32 -3.63 -22.93
C GLU A 69 5.86 -3.51 -22.44
N LEU A 70 5.33 -2.28 -22.28
CA LEU A 70 4.02 -2.02 -21.69
C LEU A 70 2.87 -2.66 -22.47
N ASN A 71 3.03 -2.78 -23.79
CA ASN A 71 2.01 -3.35 -24.68
C ASN A 71 2.19 -4.87 -24.89
N ASP A 72 3.26 -5.49 -24.37
CA ASP A 72 3.41 -6.95 -24.42
C ASP A 72 2.54 -7.57 -23.32
N THR A 73 1.46 -8.25 -23.73
CA THR A 73 0.51 -8.90 -22.83
C THR A 73 0.81 -10.38 -22.61
N SER A 74 2.02 -10.86 -22.93
CA SER A 74 2.42 -12.23 -22.63
C SER A 74 2.34 -12.51 -21.12
N GLN A 75 1.98 -13.74 -20.74
CA GLN A 75 1.76 -14.14 -19.35
C GLN A 75 3.01 -13.91 -18.46
N SER A 76 4.20 -14.16 -19.01
CA SER A 76 5.48 -13.91 -18.32
C SER A 76 5.72 -12.41 -18.08
N ASN A 77 5.25 -11.55 -18.99
CA ASN A 77 5.36 -10.11 -18.84
C ASN A 77 4.37 -9.59 -17.79
N ALA A 78 3.14 -10.10 -17.74
CA ALA A 78 2.12 -9.65 -16.78
C ALA A 78 2.55 -9.78 -15.30
N THR A 79 3.16 -10.92 -14.91
CA THR A 79 3.72 -11.09 -13.56
C THR A 79 4.80 -10.06 -13.27
N SER A 80 5.70 -9.86 -14.24
CA SER A 80 6.83 -8.94 -14.10
C SER A 80 6.36 -7.48 -14.03
N GLN A 81 5.31 -7.13 -14.78
CA GLN A 81 4.67 -5.82 -14.77
C GLN A 81 4.00 -5.55 -13.41
N PHE A 82 3.29 -6.54 -12.83
CA PHE A 82 2.70 -6.43 -11.50
C PHE A 82 3.77 -6.19 -10.42
N PHE A 83 4.82 -7.01 -10.43
CA PHE A 83 5.94 -6.89 -9.50
C PHE A 83 6.65 -5.54 -9.66
N PHE A 84 6.87 -5.10 -10.90
CA PHE A 84 7.47 -3.81 -11.18
C PHE A 84 6.63 -2.67 -10.61
N ALA A 85 5.31 -2.67 -10.87
CA ALA A 85 4.43 -1.61 -10.39
C ALA A 85 4.31 -1.59 -8.87
N SER A 86 4.31 -2.76 -8.20
CA SER A 86 4.34 -2.85 -6.73
C SER A 86 5.62 -2.26 -6.14
N LEU A 87 6.78 -2.58 -6.72
CA LEU A 87 8.07 -2.01 -6.30
C LEU A 87 8.20 -0.53 -6.63
N LEU A 88 7.61 -0.09 -7.75
CA LEU A 88 7.56 1.31 -8.14
C LEU A 88 6.72 2.14 -7.18
N ALA A 89 5.54 1.64 -6.79
CA ALA A 89 4.69 2.30 -5.81
C ALA A 89 5.40 2.44 -4.46
N LEU A 90 6.11 1.40 -3.99
CA LEU A 90 6.88 1.50 -2.75
C LEU A 90 8.07 2.45 -2.86
N HIS A 91 8.77 2.49 -4.00
CA HIS A 91 9.84 3.46 -4.25
C HIS A 91 9.28 4.88 -4.20
N TYR A 92 8.18 5.14 -4.90
CA TYR A 92 7.49 6.43 -4.91
C TYR A 92 7.06 6.85 -3.50
N PHE A 93 6.55 5.92 -2.70
CA PHE A 93 6.20 6.17 -1.31
C PHE A 93 7.42 6.65 -0.51
N ALA A 94 8.51 5.89 -0.55
CA ALA A 94 9.73 6.22 0.21
C ALA A 94 10.32 7.57 -0.22
N GLU A 95 10.28 7.89 -1.51
CA GLU A 95 10.84 9.14 -2.06
C GLU A 95 9.94 10.36 -1.81
N MET A 96 8.65 10.27 -2.16
CA MET A 96 7.77 11.43 -2.25
C MET A 96 6.90 11.65 -1.01
N ILE A 97 6.76 10.65 -0.15
CA ILE A 97 5.91 10.72 1.05
C ILE A 97 6.78 10.75 2.31
N SER A 98 7.80 9.89 2.35
CA SER A 98 8.69 9.76 3.50
C SER A 98 9.97 10.57 3.40
N GLY A 99 10.35 11.03 2.20
CA GLY A 99 11.63 11.71 1.95
C GLY A 99 11.74 13.12 2.56
N ASP A 100 10.60 13.74 2.90
CA ASP A 100 10.55 15.06 3.54
C ASP A 100 9.69 15.00 4.82
N PRO A 101 10.32 14.96 6.02
CA PRO A 101 9.62 14.96 7.30
C PRO A 101 8.80 16.22 7.56
N GLU A 102 9.21 17.37 7.00
CA GLU A 102 8.56 18.67 7.19
C GLU A 102 7.46 18.93 6.13
N GLN A 103 7.17 17.93 5.29
CA GLN A 103 6.21 18.07 4.20
C GLN A 103 4.80 18.36 4.73
N GLU A 104 4.23 19.47 4.27
CA GLU A 104 2.88 19.90 4.62
C GLU A 104 1.83 18.84 4.27
N PHE A 105 0.75 18.79 5.07
CA PHE A 105 -0.30 17.79 4.92
C PHE A 105 -0.95 17.76 3.52
N PRO A 106 -1.33 18.89 2.89
CA PRO A 106 -1.94 18.85 1.55
C PRO A 106 -1.02 18.22 0.49
N VAL A 107 0.29 18.45 0.60
CA VAL A 107 1.32 17.87 -0.28
C VAL A 107 1.42 16.37 -0.04
N THR A 108 1.49 15.96 1.23
CA THR A 108 1.53 14.55 1.66
C THR A 108 0.29 13.79 1.18
N LEU A 109 -0.91 14.33 1.38
CA LEU A 109 -2.16 13.72 0.93
C LEU A 109 -2.17 13.52 -0.59
N ARG A 110 -1.74 14.53 -1.36
CA ARG A 110 -1.63 14.41 -2.83
C ARG A 110 -0.70 13.28 -3.26
N HIS A 111 0.45 13.12 -2.60
CA HIS A 111 1.37 12.02 -2.90
C HIS A 111 0.78 10.65 -2.48
N VAL A 112 0.06 10.56 -1.36
CA VAL A 112 -0.68 9.33 -0.98
C VAL A 112 -1.71 8.93 -2.03
N LEU A 113 -2.47 9.90 -2.55
CA LEU A 113 -3.43 9.64 -3.63
C LEU A 113 -2.74 9.13 -4.89
N GLU A 114 -1.59 9.71 -5.26
CA GLU A 114 -0.82 9.24 -6.41
C GLU A 114 -0.24 7.83 -6.19
N TYR A 115 0.24 7.54 -4.98
CA TYR A 115 0.64 6.19 -4.57
C TYR A 115 -0.52 5.18 -4.76
N PHE A 116 -1.76 5.55 -4.42
CA PHE A 116 -2.93 4.71 -4.66
C PHE A 116 -3.24 4.56 -6.16
N ARG A 117 -3.03 5.61 -6.98
CA ARG A 117 -3.18 5.52 -8.45
C ARG A 117 -2.19 4.54 -9.07
N LEU A 118 -0.93 4.52 -8.61
CA LEU A 118 0.09 3.60 -9.12
C LEU A 118 -0.31 2.13 -8.93
N HIS A 119 -0.82 1.77 -7.75
CA HIS A 119 -1.36 0.42 -7.49
C HIS A 119 -2.54 0.08 -8.41
N ARG A 120 -3.41 1.04 -8.71
CA ARG A 120 -4.54 0.84 -9.61
C ARG A 120 -4.11 0.62 -11.06
N GLY A 121 -3.12 1.37 -11.53
CA GLY A 121 -2.50 1.15 -12.84
C GLY A 121 -1.97 -0.28 -12.97
N ALA A 122 -1.31 -0.79 -11.91
CA ALA A 122 -0.83 -2.17 -11.84
C ALA A 122 -1.97 -3.19 -11.99
N ARG A 123 -3.06 -3.00 -11.23
CA ARG A 123 -4.21 -3.90 -11.23
C ARG A 123 -4.88 -3.99 -12.60
N VAL A 124 -5.06 -2.87 -13.29
CA VAL A 124 -5.65 -2.86 -14.64
C VAL A 124 -4.80 -3.67 -15.63
N LEU A 125 -3.47 -3.61 -15.52
CA LEU A 125 -2.57 -4.44 -16.34
C LEU A 125 -2.70 -5.92 -15.99
N CYS A 126 -2.80 -6.26 -14.69
CA CYS A 126 -3.03 -7.63 -14.23
C CYS A 126 -4.36 -8.23 -14.67
N ASP A 127 -5.45 -7.46 -14.58
CA ASP A 127 -6.80 -7.92 -14.93
C ASP A 127 -6.89 -8.22 -16.43
N ARG A 128 -6.24 -7.40 -17.27
CA ARG A 128 -6.10 -7.66 -18.71
C ARG A 128 -5.40 -8.99 -18.97
N ALA A 129 -4.32 -9.29 -18.24
CA ALA A 129 -3.60 -10.54 -18.37
C ALA A 129 -4.37 -11.76 -17.82
N HIS A 130 -5.13 -11.61 -16.72
CA HIS A 130 -5.94 -12.68 -16.11
C HIS A 130 -7.12 -13.14 -16.96
N SER A 131 -7.54 -12.35 -17.96
CA SER A 131 -8.53 -12.80 -18.96
C SER A 131 -8.05 -13.99 -19.80
N THR A 132 -6.75 -14.32 -19.76
CA THR A 132 -6.21 -15.57 -20.27
C THR A 132 -6.22 -16.62 -19.15
N LEU A 133 -6.99 -17.71 -19.33
CA LEU A 133 -7.44 -18.69 -18.32
C LEU A 133 -6.38 -19.42 -17.47
N ALA A 134 -5.11 -19.01 -17.50
CA ALA A 134 -4.07 -19.46 -16.61
C ALA A 134 -3.32 -18.24 -16.07
N GLY A 135 -3.75 -17.68 -14.93
CA GLY A 135 -2.96 -16.67 -14.24
C GLY A 135 -1.61 -17.24 -13.76
N PRO A 136 -0.58 -16.40 -13.56
CA PRO A 136 0.64 -16.83 -12.88
C PRO A 136 0.29 -17.43 -11.51
N ALA A 137 0.89 -18.57 -11.15
CA ALA A 137 0.54 -19.33 -9.94
C ALA A 137 0.52 -18.47 -8.66
N VAL A 138 1.43 -17.50 -8.56
CA VAL A 138 1.53 -16.57 -7.43
C VAL A 138 0.36 -15.59 -7.34
N MET A 139 -0.15 -15.11 -8.48
CA MET A 139 -1.26 -14.16 -8.50
C MET A 139 -2.59 -14.89 -8.26
N GLY A 140 -2.72 -16.10 -8.80
CA GLY A 140 -3.81 -17.01 -8.46
C GLY A 140 -3.85 -17.32 -6.96
N TRP A 141 -2.71 -17.68 -6.37
CA TRP A 141 -2.59 -17.92 -4.93
C TRP A 141 -2.98 -16.68 -4.09
N LEU A 142 -2.51 -15.48 -4.47
CA LEU A 142 -2.85 -14.24 -3.79
C LEU A 142 -4.37 -13.98 -3.80
N LEU A 143 -5.01 -14.13 -4.96
CA LEU A 143 -6.45 -13.95 -5.13
C LEU A 143 -7.24 -14.98 -4.32
N THR A 144 -6.84 -16.26 -4.36
CA THR A 144 -7.47 -17.33 -3.57
C THR A 144 -7.36 -17.04 -2.08
N ALA A 145 -6.18 -16.64 -1.58
CA ALA A 145 -6.00 -16.30 -0.17
C ALA A 145 -6.89 -15.13 0.27
N VAL A 146 -7.11 -14.14 -0.61
CA VAL A 146 -8.05 -13.04 -0.36
C VAL A 146 -9.49 -13.54 -0.26
N GLU A 147 -9.92 -14.41 -1.18
CA GLU A 147 -11.28 -14.95 -1.19
C GLU A 147 -11.57 -15.86 -0.01
N GLU A 148 -10.62 -16.71 0.39
CA GLU A 148 -10.73 -17.57 1.56
C GLU A 148 -10.83 -16.74 2.84
N SER A 149 -9.97 -15.74 2.98
CA SER A 149 -10.00 -14.82 4.13
C SER A 149 -11.31 -14.02 4.24
N LYS A 150 -12.03 -13.80 3.14
CA LYS A 150 -13.35 -13.15 3.16
C LYS A 150 -14.48 -14.06 3.62
N LYS A 151 -14.32 -15.38 3.46
CA LYS A 151 -15.34 -16.38 3.84
C LYS A 151 -15.24 -16.78 5.30
N GLU A 152 -14.09 -16.60 5.93
CA GLU A 152 -13.87 -16.95 7.33
C GLU A 152 -14.70 -16.05 8.28
N PRO A 153 -15.49 -16.65 9.19
CA PRO A 153 -16.16 -15.89 10.25
C PRO A 153 -15.12 -15.19 11.10
N HIS A 154 -15.35 -13.91 11.41
CA HIS A 154 -14.46 -13.13 12.25
C HIS A 154 -15.24 -12.12 13.08
N THR A 155 -14.64 -11.72 14.20
CA THR A 155 -15.09 -10.56 14.96
C THR A 155 -14.47 -9.32 14.33
N PRO A 156 -15.27 -8.30 13.96
CA PRO A 156 -14.73 -7.04 13.45
C PRO A 156 -13.79 -6.38 14.45
N SER A 157 -12.77 -5.68 13.96
CA SER A 157 -11.94 -4.83 14.81
C SER A 157 -12.73 -3.66 15.40
N GLU A 158 -12.28 -3.11 16.53
CA GLU A 158 -12.90 -1.93 17.16
C GLU A 158 -12.99 -0.74 16.19
N SER A 159 -11.91 -0.47 15.45
CA SER A 159 -11.87 0.52 14.37
C SER A 159 -12.93 0.25 13.30
N CYS A 160 -13.11 -1.01 12.89
CA CYS A 160 -14.12 -1.40 11.92
C CYS A 160 -15.54 -1.19 12.44
N THR A 161 -15.82 -1.53 13.70
CA THR A 161 -17.12 -1.28 14.34
C THR A 161 -17.42 0.21 14.45
N LEU A 162 -16.44 1.02 14.87
CA LEU A 162 -16.55 2.47 14.93
C LEU A 162 -16.87 3.05 13.54
N LEU A 163 -16.10 2.68 12.51
CA LEU A 163 -16.35 3.13 11.14
C LEU A 163 -17.74 2.71 10.62
N ALA A 164 -18.25 1.54 11.00
CA ALA A 164 -19.60 1.11 10.61
C ALA A 164 -20.68 2.03 11.20
N THR A 165 -20.55 2.39 12.48
CA THR A 165 -21.47 3.34 13.11
C THR A 165 -21.35 4.74 12.51
N MET A 166 -20.17 5.15 12.00
CA MET A 166 -19.98 6.43 11.29
C MET A 166 -20.80 6.45 10.01
N LEU A 167 -20.72 5.37 9.24
CA LEU A 167 -21.38 5.23 7.96
C LEU A 167 -22.90 5.13 8.11
N GLN A 168 -23.39 4.55 9.21
CA GLN A 168 -24.82 4.55 9.54
C GLN A 168 -25.37 5.96 9.82
N ALA A 169 -24.55 6.85 10.37
CA ALA A 169 -24.91 8.24 10.66
C ALA A 169 -24.61 9.21 9.49
N SER A 170 -24.13 8.70 8.36
CA SER A 170 -23.72 9.51 7.21
C SER A 170 -24.89 9.85 6.29
N ASP A 171 -24.87 11.05 5.72
CA ASP A 171 -25.81 11.52 4.69
C ASP A 171 -25.34 11.21 3.26
N LEU A 172 -24.34 10.32 3.08
CA LEU A 172 -23.88 9.91 1.77
C LEU A 172 -24.99 9.22 0.97
N ASN A 173 -25.01 9.46 -0.35
CA ASN A 173 -25.84 8.66 -1.25
C ASN A 173 -25.41 7.19 -1.25
N GLU A 174 -26.33 6.31 -1.65
CA GLU A 174 -26.17 4.85 -1.66
C GLU A 174 -24.85 4.40 -2.32
N ASP A 175 -24.52 4.90 -3.51
CA ASP A 175 -23.28 4.55 -4.23
C ASP A 175 -22.02 4.90 -3.44
N SER A 176 -22.02 6.05 -2.77
CA SER A 176 -20.86 6.55 -2.03
C SER A 176 -20.74 5.87 -0.67
N LEU A 177 -21.88 5.56 -0.04
CA LEU A 177 -21.97 4.74 1.16
C LEU A 177 -21.45 3.33 0.90
N GLN A 178 -21.92 2.66 -0.15
CA GLN A 178 -21.46 1.32 -0.55
C GLN A 178 -19.95 1.30 -0.82
N ALA A 179 -19.42 2.36 -1.44
CA ALA A 179 -17.98 2.47 -1.68
C ALA A 179 -17.17 2.61 -0.38
N CYS A 180 -17.67 3.38 0.59
CA CYS A 180 -17.04 3.51 1.91
C CYS A 180 -17.14 2.21 2.71
N GLU A 181 -18.27 1.51 2.64
CA GLU A 181 -18.45 0.19 3.26
C GLU A 181 -17.44 -0.83 2.71
N GLY A 182 -17.26 -0.90 1.38
CA GLY A 182 -16.25 -1.77 0.77
C GLY A 182 -14.82 -1.41 1.19
N ALA A 183 -14.51 -0.12 1.38
CA ALA A 183 -13.20 0.31 1.89
C ALA A 183 -13.02 -0.07 3.37
N ARG A 184 -14.03 0.11 4.21
CA ARG A 184 -14.06 -0.32 5.61
C ARG A 184 -13.84 -1.82 5.75
N GLU A 185 -14.59 -2.64 5.01
CA GLU A 185 -14.45 -4.10 5.02
C GLU A 185 -13.05 -4.56 4.57
N SER A 186 -12.50 -3.90 3.54
CA SER A 186 -11.15 -4.21 3.09
C SER A 186 -10.07 -3.81 4.11
N LEU A 187 -10.31 -2.76 4.91
CA LEU A 187 -9.41 -2.35 5.98
C LEU A 187 -9.47 -3.33 7.16
N ASP A 188 -10.65 -3.83 7.49
CA ASP A 188 -10.80 -4.88 8.50
C ASP A 188 -10.14 -6.19 8.09
N LEU A 189 -10.22 -6.56 6.80
CA LEU A 189 -9.45 -7.67 6.24
C LEU A 189 -7.93 -7.47 6.42
N VAL A 190 -7.42 -6.26 6.17
CA VAL A 190 -6.00 -5.92 6.42
C VAL A 190 -5.65 -6.05 7.90
N HIS A 191 -6.52 -5.58 8.80
CA HIS A 191 -6.33 -5.75 10.23
C HIS A 191 -6.20 -7.24 10.61
N ARG A 192 -7.07 -8.10 10.06
CA ARG A 192 -7.00 -9.55 10.28
C ARG A 192 -5.72 -10.18 9.77
N TRP A 193 -5.25 -9.79 8.59
CA TRP A 193 -3.96 -10.26 8.09
C TRP A 193 -2.76 -9.73 8.90
N ILE A 194 -2.90 -8.64 9.63
CA ILE A 194 -1.84 -8.18 10.53
C ILE A 194 -1.85 -8.99 11.84
N GLN A 195 -3.03 -9.30 12.39
CA GLN A 195 -3.16 -9.97 13.70
C GLN A 195 -3.17 -11.51 13.63
N GLY A 196 -3.39 -12.09 12.44
CA GLY A 196 -3.55 -13.53 12.28
C GLY A 196 -2.24 -14.34 12.43
N PRO A 197 -2.33 -15.64 12.79
CA PRO A 197 -1.17 -16.51 13.03
C PRO A 197 -0.29 -16.74 11.79
N ASN A 198 -0.82 -16.50 10.59
CA ASN A 198 -0.10 -16.50 9.31
C ASN A 198 -0.20 -15.14 8.63
N GLY A 199 0.00 -14.08 9.42
CA GLY A 199 -0.19 -12.72 8.97
C GLY A 199 0.73 -12.29 7.83
N TRP A 200 0.26 -11.31 7.05
CA TRP A 200 1.02 -10.71 5.95
C TRP A 200 1.81 -9.48 6.41
N GLY A 201 1.68 -9.10 7.69
CA GLY A 201 2.45 -8.02 8.30
C GLY A 201 2.29 -6.71 7.55
N VAL A 202 3.40 -5.98 7.38
CA VAL A 202 3.43 -4.71 6.63
C VAL A 202 2.94 -4.86 5.19
N HIS A 203 3.04 -6.04 4.57
CA HIS A 203 2.58 -6.26 3.21
C HIS A 203 1.05 -6.28 3.08
N ALA A 204 0.31 -6.62 4.15
CA ALA A 204 -1.14 -6.44 4.17
C ALA A 204 -1.51 -4.97 3.96
N LEU A 205 -0.81 -4.09 4.69
CA LEU A 205 -1.03 -2.64 4.65
C LEU A 205 -0.62 -2.04 3.31
N LEU A 206 0.53 -2.45 2.75
CA LEU A 206 0.98 -2.04 1.42
C LEU A 206 0.02 -2.51 0.31
N GLY A 207 -0.70 -3.61 0.55
CA GLY A 207 -1.68 -4.18 -0.38
C GLY A 207 -3.04 -3.49 -0.37
N TRP A 208 -3.43 -2.82 0.72
CA TRP A 208 -4.76 -2.20 0.88
C TRP A 208 -5.23 -1.32 -0.29
N PRO A 209 -4.38 -0.48 -0.93
CA PRO A 209 -4.80 0.33 -2.08
C PRO A 209 -5.34 -0.48 -3.27
N ASN A 210 -4.96 -1.76 -3.38
CA ASN A 210 -5.46 -2.67 -4.40
C ASN A 210 -6.87 -3.22 -4.10
N LEU A 211 -7.32 -3.14 -2.84
CA LEU A 211 -8.59 -3.71 -2.37
C LEU A 211 -9.74 -2.70 -2.39
N ILE A 212 -9.43 -1.40 -2.31
CA ILE A 212 -10.45 -0.36 -2.18
C ILE A 212 -11.29 -0.17 -3.47
N PRO A 213 -12.62 0.07 -3.36
CA PRO A 213 -13.49 0.32 -4.52
C PRO A 213 -13.07 1.53 -5.37
N LEU A 214 -13.32 1.50 -6.68
CA LEU A 214 -12.96 2.61 -7.59
C LEU A 214 -13.57 3.93 -7.12
N ARG A 215 -14.87 3.89 -6.78
CA ARG A 215 -15.66 5.03 -6.30
C ARG A 215 -15.12 5.62 -5.01
N PHE A 216 -14.63 4.80 -4.07
CA PHE A 216 -14.08 5.25 -2.79
C PHE A 216 -12.88 6.18 -3.00
N PHE A 217 -11.98 5.83 -3.93
CA PHE A 217 -10.85 6.69 -4.27
C PHE A 217 -11.28 8.04 -4.83
N SER A 218 -12.35 8.10 -5.63
CA SER A 218 -12.89 9.40 -6.07
C SER A 218 -13.45 10.23 -4.92
N LEU A 219 -13.91 9.60 -3.83
CA LEU A 219 -14.31 10.31 -2.60
C LEU A 219 -13.06 10.85 -1.87
N LEU A 220 -11.97 10.08 -1.82
CA LEU A 220 -10.69 10.56 -1.29
C LEU A 220 -10.11 11.72 -2.10
N GLU A 221 -10.15 11.66 -3.43
CA GLU A 221 -9.71 12.76 -4.31
C GLU A 221 -10.51 14.04 -4.07
N LYS A 222 -11.80 13.89 -3.75
CA LYS A 222 -12.70 15.00 -3.38
C LYS A 222 -12.64 15.36 -1.89
N GLN A 223 -11.80 14.68 -1.11
CA GLN A 223 -11.63 14.91 0.33
C GLN A 223 -12.96 14.83 1.10
N ILE A 224 -13.82 13.89 0.72
CA ILE A 224 -15.08 13.63 1.43
C ILE A 224 -14.75 13.14 2.85
N PRO A 225 -15.35 13.73 3.90
CA PRO A 225 -14.96 13.47 5.28
C PRO A 225 -14.95 11.99 5.69
N GLU A 226 -15.98 11.22 5.36
CA GLU A 226 -16.06 9.79 5.68
C GLU A 226 -14.89 9.00 5.07
N ALA A 227 -14.52 9.36 3.84
CA ALA A 227 -13.38 8.72 3.17
C ALA A 227 -12.05 9.11 3.85
N LEU A 228 -11.91 10.36 4.27
CA LEU A 228 -10.74 10.81 5.03
C LEU A 228 -10.64 10.14 6.40
N VAL A 229 -11.77 9.95 7.11
CA VAL A 229 -11.77 9.23 8.39
C VAL A 229 -11.30 7.78 8.19
N ILE A 230 -11.79 7.08 7.16
CA ILE A 230 -11.32 5.72 6.82
C ILE A 230 -9.81 5.74 6.49
N LEU A 231 -9.33 6.74 5.77
CA LEU A 231 -7.90 6.92 5.49
C LEU A 231 -7.09 7.17 6.78
N ALA A 232 -7.64 7.88 7.76
CA ALA A 232 -6.99 8.09 9.06
C ALA A 232 -6.81 6.76 9.80
N HIS A 233 -7.81 5.87 9.78
CA HIS A 233 -7.68 4.53 10.39
C HIS A 233 -6.64 3.67 9.66
N TYR A 234 -6.53 3.77 8.34
CA TYR A 234 -5.43 3.17 7.59
C TYR A 234 -4.06 3.76 8.01
N ALA A 235 -3.98 5.08 8.17
CA ALA A 235 -2.77 5.76 8.60
C ALA A 235 -2.37 5.42 10.05
N LEU A 236 -3.34 5.13 10.93
CA LEU A 236 -3.08 4.59 12.26
C LEU A 236 -2.38 3.23 12.17
N LEU A 237 -2.87 2.30 11.34
CA LEU A 237 -2.19 1.01 11.11
C LEU A 237 -0.79 1.20 10.54
N MET A 238 -0.61 2.17 9.64
CA MET A 238 0.71 2.55 9.11
C MET A 238 1.65 3.03 10.21
N HIS A 239 1.16 3.83 11.15
CA HIS A 239 1.95 4.29 12.30
C HIS A 239 2.40 3.13 13.19
N ARG A 240 1.61 2.07 13.33
CA ARG A 240 2.03 0.85 14.04
C ARG A 240 3.21 0.17 13.37
N PHE A 241 3.36 0.30 12.05
CA PHE A 241 4.52 -0.16 11.28
C PHE A 241 5.60 0.91 11.06
N ARG A 242 5.67 1.97 11.87
CA ARG A 242 6.68 3.05 11.75
C ARG A 242 8.15 2.59 11.76
N GLY A 243 8.42 1.39 12.27
CA GLY A 243 9.75 0.76 12.22
C GLY A 243 10.13 0.19 10.84
N PHE A 244 9.17 0.04 9.91
CA PHE A 244 9.44 -0.28 8.52
C PHE A 244 10.20 0.90 7.89
N TRP A 245 11.32 0.61 7.23
CA TRP A 245 12.29 1.60 6.74
C TRP A 245 11.68 2.72 5.89
N GLY A 246 10.58 2.43 5.19
CA GLY A 246 9.91 3.37 4.30
C GLY A 246 8.79 4.17 4.94
N PHE A 247 8.38 3.93 6.18
CA PHE A 247 7.20 4.58 6.79
C PHE A 247 7.52 5.74 7.72
N GLY A 248 8.44 5.55 8.67
CA GLY A 248 8.75 6.59 9.67
C GLY A 248 7.50 7.17 10.32
N ASP A 249 7.37 8.50 10.33
CA ASP A 249 6.27 9.23 10.96
C ASP A 249 5.05 9.47 10.04
N VAL A 250 5.06 8.99 8.79
CA VAL A 250 4.03 9.29 7.79
C VAL A 250 2.62 9.00 8.30
N GLY A 251 2.42 7.85 8.95
CA GLY A 251 1.12 7.49 9.52
C GLY A 251 0.62 8.52 10.54
N LYS A 252 1.53 9.02 11.40
CA LYS A 252 1.20 10.06 12.40
C LYS A 252 0.89 11.39 11.73
N ARG A 253 1.69 11.81 10.75
CA ARG A 253 1.45 13.06 10.00
C ARG A 253 0.11 13.03 9.26
N LEU A 254 -0.27 11.89 8.69
CA LEU A 254 -1.56 11.72 8.03
C LEU A 254 -2.73 11.78 9.01
N VAL A 255 -2.68 11.06 10.13
CA VAL A 255 -3.73 11.14 11.16
C VAL A 255 -3.88 12.58 11.64
N ASN A 256 -2.78 13.23 12.05
CA ASN A 256 -2.83 14.60 12.56
C ASN A 256 -3.34 15.60 11.52
N GLY A 257 -2.91 15.48 10.26
CA GLY A 257 -3.35 16.35 9.18
C GLY A 257 -4.83 16.18 8.85
N ILE A 258 -5.34 14.94 8.84
CA ILE A 258 -6.77 14.66 8.66
C ILE A 258 -7.57 15.19 9.84
N SER A 259 -7.13 14.96 11.08
CA SER A 259 -7.77 15.49 12.28
C SER A 259 -7.81 17.02 12.30
N GLY A 260 -6.77 17.69 11.80
CA GLY A 260 -6.75 19.15 11.68
C GLY A 260 -7.64 19.70 10.56
N LEU A 261 -7.91 18.91 9.52
CA LEU A 261 -8.80 19.27 8.41
C LEU A 261 -10.28 19.12 8.78
N LEU A 262 -10.61 18.09 9.57
CA LEU A 262 -11.99 17.79 9.93
C LEU A 262 -12.46 18.59 11.16
N VAL A 263 -13.69 19.10 11.10
CA VAL A 263 -14.32 19.86 12.20
C VAL A 263 -14.69 18.95 13.38
N ALA A 264 -15.03 19.56 14.52
CA ALA A 264 -15.42 18.89 15.76
C ALA A 264 -16.43 17.73 15.60
N TYR A 265 -17.34 17.81 14.61
CA TYR A 265 -18.30 16.74 14.30
C TYR A 265 -17.65 15.37 14.02
N TRP A 266 -16.46 15.33 13.44
CA TRP A 266 -15.79 14.08 13.06
C TRP A 266 -14.86 13.52 14.13
N VAL A 267 -14.64 14.25 15.22
CA VAL A 267 -13.62 13.92 16.24
C VAL A 267 -13.89 12.57 16.88
N ASP A 268 -15.15 12.23 17.14
CA ASP A 268 -15.54 10.97 17.77
C ASP A 268 -15.22 9.74 16.90
N TRP A 269 -15.02 9.94 15.59
CA TRP A 269 -14.73 8.88 14.63
C TRP A 269 -13.25 8.77 14.27
N LEU A 270 -12.44 9.74 14.69
CA LEU A 270 -11.02 9.80 14.35
C LEU A 270 -10.19 8.89 15.26
N PRO A 271 -9.18 8.18 14.71
CA PRO A 271 -8.28 7.40 15.53
C PRO A 271 -7.40 8.30 16.39
N THR A 272 -7.04 7.82 17.58
CA THR A 272 -6.03 8.44 18.43
C THR A 272 -4.72 7.65 18.32
N ILE A 273 -3.60 8.37 18.40
CA ILE A 273 -2.27 7.75 18.41
C ILE A 273 -1.84 7.59 19.85
N ASP A 274 -1.62 6.35 20.27
CA ASP A 274 -0.93 6.06 21.52
C ASP A 274 0.58 6.04 21.29
N GLU A 275 1.27 7.11 21.73
CA GLU A 275 2.73 7.22 21.58
C GLU A 275 3.51 6.20 22.40
N SER A 276 2.85 5.55 23.38
CA SER A 276 3.47 4.51 24.20
C SER A 276 3.44 3.11 23.54
N GLU A 277 2.64 2.92 22.49
CA GLU A 277 2.50 1.62 21.81
C GLU A 277 3.77 1.29 21.02
N THR A 278 4.39 0.14 21.29
CA THR A 278 5.60 -0.31 20.58
C THR A 278 5.31 -0.60 19.09
N PRO A 279 6.22 -0.26 18.15
CA PRO A 279 6.05 -0.59 16.74
C PRO A 279 5.92 -2.11 16.52
N LEU A 280 5.10 -2.52 15.55
CA LEU A 280 5.03 -3.89 15.06
C LEU A 280 6.30 -4.24 14.28
N THR A 281 6.88 -5.40 14.58
CA THR A 281 8.20 -5.83 14.06
C THR A 281 8.13 -6.95 13.00
N SER A 282 6.93 -7.34 12.55
CA SER A 282 6.73 -8.36 11.51
C SER A 282 5.41 -8.16 10.77
#